data_AF-A0A814LJ20-F1
#
_entry.id   AF-A0A814LJ20-F1
#
_cell.length_a   1.000
_cell.length_b   1.000
_cell.length_c   1.000
_cell.angle_alpha   90.00
_cell.angle_beta   90.00
_cell.angle_gamma   90.00
#
_symmetry.space_group_name_H-M   'P 1'
#
loop_
_entity.id
_entity.type
_entity.pdbx_description
1 polymer ?
#
loop_
_entity_poly.entity_id
_entity_poly.type
_entity_poly.pdbx_seq_one_letter_code
_entity_poly.pdbx_strand_id
1 'polypeptide(L)'
;MSSDETVGLGVRAPERINAPFDRVWAVMIDKMYNTSKYLPVHNVKTEDRSPTHVYREMTIGSDKTIKEDIYLDKDSGTIRCDVIGADEIHFNKFHKNADEQVLEYWMENSKGERIPWNAPKSVVLKAMKITKEMAEKETD
;
A
#
# COMPACT_ATOMS: atom_id res chain seq x y z
N MET A 1 23.77 7.24 -2.61
CA MET A 1 22.46 7.59 -2.05
C MET A 1 22.39 6.98 -0.66
N SER A 2 22.02 7.76 0.36
CA SER A 2 21.91 7.24 1.73
C SER A 2 20.77 6.23 1.79
N SER A 3 20.95 5.11 2.49
CA SER A 3 19.91 4.10 2.73
C SER A 3 18.69 4.65 3.48
N ASP A 4 18.78 5.86 4.05
CA ASP A 4 17.67 6.51 4.77
C ASP A 4 16.62 7.18 3.87
N GLU A 5 16.93 7.39 2.58
CA GLU A 5 16.02 8.07 1.64
C GLU A 5 14.99 7.13 1.00
N THR A 6 15.27 5.81 1.03
CA THR A 6 14.44 4.79 0.38
C THR A 6 13.78 3.88 1.40
N VAL A 7 12.79 3.10 0.98
CA VAL A 7 12.07 2.19 1.90
C VAL A 7 12.97 1.06 2.42
N GLY A 8 13.95 0.61 1.63
CA GLY A 8 14.81 -0.51 2.02
C GLY A 8 13.99 -1.78 2.21
N LEU A 9 14.19 -2.52 3.31
CA LEU A 9 13.45 -3.77 3.57
C LEU A 9 12.03 -3.58 4.10
N GLY A 10 11.58 -2.33 4.27
CA GLY A 10 10.24 -2.01 4.73
C GLY A 10 10.20 -0.76 5.58
N VAL A 11 9.01 -0.17 5.68
CA VAL A 11 8.76 1.02 6.48
C VAL A 11 7.47 0.85 7.26
N ARG A 12 7.51 1.25 8.53
CA ARG A 12 6.33 1.38 9.39
C ARG A 12 5.92 2.84 9.48
N ALA A 13 4.62 3.09 9.53
CA ALA A 13 4.08 4.40 9.84
C ALA A 13 4.59 4.83 11.23
N PRO A 14 5.02 6.10 11.40
CA PRO A 14 5.51 6.58 12.68
C PRO A 14 4.39 6.75 13.72
N GLU A 15 3.15 6.90 13.26
CA GLU A 15 1.99 7.18 14.11
C GLU A 15 1.00 6.02 14.07
N ARG A 16 0.37 5.77 15.23
CA ARG A 16 -0.80 4.91 15.35
C ARG A 16 -2.00 5.51 14.60
N ILE A 17 -2.83 4.64 14.04
CA ILE A 17 -4.17 4.97 13.56
C ILE A 17 -5.20 4.64 14.63
N ASN A 18 -5.91 5.66 15.11
CA ASN A 18 -6.97 5.60 16.12
C ASN A 18 -8.34 5.51 15.44
N ALA A 19 -8.57 4.44 14.68
CA ALA A 19 -9.84 4.19 14.02
C ALA A 19 -10.20 2.69 14.08
N PRO A 20 -11.50 2.32 14.06
CA PRO A 20 -11.91 0.94 13.91
C PRO A 20 -11.31 0.28 12.67
N PHE A 21 -10.94 -1.00 12.76
CA PHE A 21 -10.30 -1.73 11.66
C PHE A 21 -11.07 -1.63 10.34
N ASP A 22 -12.40 -1.75 10.37
CA ASP A 22 -13.22 -1.66 9.16
C ASP A 22 -13.08 -0.31 8.43
N ARG A 23 -12.89 0.79 9.16
CA ARG A 23 -12.63 2.10 8.55
C ARG A 23 -11.25 2.15 7.90
N VAL A 24 -10.23 1.66 8.61
CA VAL A 24 -8.86 1.60 8.07
C VAL A 24 -8.83 0.72 6.82
N TRP A 25 -9.48 -0.44 6.86
CA TRP A 25 -9.58 -1.37 5.75
C TRP A 25 -10.28 -0.75 4.53
N ALA A 26 -11.40 -0.05 4.74
CA ALA A 26 -12.10 0.65 3.67
C ALA A 26 -11.21 1.70 2.98
N VAL A 27 -10.40 2.45 3.74
CA VAL A 27 -9.45 3.42 3.18
C VAL A 27 -8.27 2.74 2.48
N MET A 28 -7.78 1.62 3.00
CA MET A 28 -6.75 0.82 2.33
C MET A 28 -7.24 0.28 0.97
N ILE A 29 -8.51 -0.14 0.90
CA ILE A 29 -9.17 -0.50 -0.36
C ILE A 29 -9.31 0.73 -1.26
N ASP A 30 -9.82 1.87 -0.75
CA ASP A 30 -9.93 3.11 -1.55
C ASP A 30 -8.58 3.50 -2.16
N LYS A 31 -7.46 3.31 -1.44
CA LYS A 31 -6.12 3.51 -2.00
C LYS A 31 -5.81 2.61 -3.20
N MET A 32 -6.31 1.38 -3.23
CA MET A 32 -6.10 0.49 -4.37
C MET A 32 -6.84 0.98 -5.62
N TYR A 33 -8.07 1.46 -5.45
CA TYR A 33 -8.90 1.94 -6.57
C TYR A 33 -8.60 3.38 -6.98
N ASN A 34 -8.24 4.23 -6.02
CA ASN A 34 -8.05 5.66 -6.18
C ASN A 34 -6.61 6.08 -5.85
N THR A 35 -5.64 5.33 -6.36
CA THR A 35 -4.22 5.44 -5.97
C THR A 35 -3.64 6.84 -6.15
N SER A 36 -4.11 7.61 -7.14
CA SER A 36 -3.67 9.00 -7.38
C SER A 36 -4.02 9.98 -6.25
N LYS A 37 -4.99 9.64 -5.37
CA LYS A 37 -5.26 10.43 -4.15
C LYS A 37 -4.16 10.29 -3.10
N TYR A 38 -3.38 9.21 -3.15
CA TYR A 38 -2.42 8.83 -2.11
C TYR A 38 -0.97 8.87 -2.58
N LEU A 39 -0.72 8.59 -3.87
CA LEU A 39 0.59 8.49 -4.48
C LEU A 39 0.67 9.39 -5.73
N PRO A 40 1.87 9.89 -6.09
CA PRO A 40 2.09 10.72 -7.28
C PRO A 40 2.10 9.85 -8.55
N VAL A 41 0.93 9.32 -8.89
CA VAL A 41 0.69 8.46 -10.06
C VAL A 41 -0.46 9.02 -10.89
N HIS A 42 -0.48 8.68 -12.17
CA HIS A 42 -1.57 9.04 -13.08
C HIS A 42 -1.98 7.86 -13.97
N ASN A 43 -3.00 8.06 -14.80
CA ASN A 43 -3.58 7.02 -15.67
C ASN A 43 -3.96 5.73 -14.93
N VAL A 44 -4.44 5.86 -13.68
CA VAL A 44 -4.84 4.71 -12.87
C VAL A 44 -6.08 4.07 -13.50
N LYS A 45 -5.99 2.78 -13.80
CA LYS A 45 -7.09 1.95 -14.25
C LYS A 45 -7.19 0.73 -13.34
N THR A 46 -8.40 0.37 -12.96
CA THR A 46 -8.67 -0.80 -12.14
C THR A 46 -9.76 -1.65 -12.77
N GLU A 47 -9.66 -2.95 -12.56
CA GLU A 47 -10.63 -3.93 -13.04
C GLU A 47 -10.82 -4.99 -11.95
N ASP A 48 -12.05 -5.18 -11.50
CA ASP A 48 -12.40 -6.24 -10.55
C ASP A 48 -12.32 -7.59 -11.25
N ARG A 49 -11.46 -8.48 -10.75
CA ARG A 49 -11.34 -9.87 -11.21
C ARG A 49 -12.19 -10.80 -10.34
N SER A 50 -12.26 -10.51 -9.05
CA SER A 50 -13.13 -11.16 -8.08
C SER A 50 -13.31 -10.26 -6.84
N PRO A 51 -14.17 -10.61 -5.86
CA PRO A 51 -14.35 -9.81 -4.65
C PRO A 51 -13.08 -9.54 -3.82
N THR A 52 -12.03 -10.36 -3.99
CA THR A 52 -10.75 -10.23 -3.29
C THR A 52 -9.56 -10.09 -4.23
N HIS A 53 -9.81 -9.87 -5.52
CA HIS A 53 -8.76 -9.75 -6.54
C HIS A 53 -9.08 -8.60 -7.50
N VAL A 54 -8.18 -7.63 -7.56
CA VAL A 54 -8.28 -6.42 -8.37
C VAL A 54 -7.06 -6.34 -9.27
N TYR A 55 -7.26 -6.14 -10.57
CA TYR A 55 -6.18 -5.74 -11.46
C TYR A 55 -6.01 -4.22 -11.39
N ARG A 56 -4.77 -3.73 -11.36
CA ARG A 56 -4.45 -2.30 -11.47
C ARG A 56 -3.38 -2.05 -12.51
N GLU A 57 -3.56 -0.98 -13.27
CA GLU A 57 -2.52 -0.36 -14.09
C GLU A 57 -2.36 1.10 -13.68
N MET A 58 -1.12 1.57 -13.52
CA MET A 58 -0.82 2.96 -13.19
C MET A 58 0.51 3.41 -13.78
N THR A 59 0.64 4.71 -14.04
CA THR A 59 1.91 5.31 -14.46
C THR A 59 2.55 6.04 -13.29
N ILE A 60 3.82 5.74 -13.03
CA ILE A 60 4.67 6.37 -12.02
C ILE A 60 5.67 7.28 -12.73
N GLY A 61 5.80 8.53 -12.29
CA GLY A 61 6.68 9.50 -12.93
C GLY A 61 6.19 9.87 -14.32
N SER A 62 7.11 10.06 -15.28
CA SER A 62 6.78 10.50 -16.64
C SER A 62 6.30 9.40 -17.58
N ASP A 63 6.73 8.16 -17.39
CA ASP A 63 6.67 7.13 -18.44
C ASP A 63 6.60 5.68 -17.94
N LYS A 64 6.91 5.39 -16.66
CA LYS A 64 6.91 4.01 -16.16
C LYS A 64 5.50 3.54 -15.83
N THR A 65 4.95 2.67 -16.68
CA THR A 65 3.68 1.98 -16.39
C THR A 65 3.94 0.68 -15.64
N ILE A 66 3.24 0.50 -14.51
CA ILE A 66 3.25 -0.72 -13.70
C ILE A 66 1.86 -1.34 -13.76
N LYS A 67 1.83 -2.67 -13.84
CA LYS A 67 0.62 -3.48 -13.80
C LYS A 67 0.72 -4.42 -12.62
N GLU A 68 -0.36 -4.58 -11.87
CA GLU A 68 -0.40 -5.35 -10.65
C GLU A 68 -1.65 -6.22 -10.57
N ASP A 69 -1.49 -7.44 -10.05
CA ASP A 69 -2.56 -8.24 -9.51
C ASP A 69 -2.62 -8.04 -7.99
N ILE A 70 -3.74 -7.49 -7.50
CA ILE A 70 -3.91 -7.07 -6.11
C ILE A 70 -4.85 -8.03 -5.40
N TYR A 71 -4.38 -8.63 -4.33
CA TYR A 71 -5.13 -9.56 -3.48
C TYR A 71 -5.47 -8.92 -2.14
N LEU A 72 -6.74 -9.01 -1.77
CA LEU A 72 -7.30 -8.37 -0.58
C LEU A 72 -7.57 -9.43 0.49
N ASP A 73 -6.74 -9.47 1.54
CA ASP A 73 -6.92 -10.33 2.70
C ASP A 73 -7.30 -9.49 3.93
N LYS A 74 -8.61 -9.32 4.10
CA LYS A 74 -9.18 -8.57 5.22
C LYS A 74 -8.89 -9.25 6.56
N ASP A 75 -8.84 -10.57 6.59
CA ASP A 75 -8.66 -11.33 7.84
C ASP A 75 -7.27 -11.09 8.41
N SER A 76 -6.22 -11.06 7.57
CA SER A 76 -4.87 -10.70 8.03
C SER A 76 -4.60 -9.19 8.07
N GLY A 77 -5.47 -8.38 7.46
CA GLY A 77 -5.27 -6.93 7.30
C GLY A 77 -4.21 -6.60 6.24
N THR A 78 -4.01 -7.50 5.28
CA THR A 78 -2.94 -7.41 4.27
C THR A 78 -3.52 -7.22 2.87
N ILE A 79 -2.96 -6.27 2.14
CA ILE A 79 -3.12 -6.15 0.70
C ILE A 79 -1.79 -6.51 0.05
N ARG A 80 -1.81 -7.50 -0.83
CA ARG A 80 -0.66 -7.99 -1.59
C ARG A 80 -0.81 -7.53 -3.04
N CYS A 81 0.18 -6.83 -3.59
CA CYS A 81 0.19 -6.35 -4.98
C CYS A 81 1.34 -7.02 -5.73
N ASP A 82 1.03 -7.98 -6.57
CA ASP A 82 2.00 -8.72 -7.38
C ASP A 82 2.28 -7.93 -8.66
N VAL A 83 3.53 -7.49 -8.85
CA VAL A 83 3.92 -6.73 -10.04
C VAL A 83 4.02 -7.67 -11.24
N ILE A 84 3.15 -7.48 -12.23
CA ILE A 84 3.08 -8.34 -13.41
C ILE A 84 4.35 -8.17 -14.25
N GLY A 85 5.04 -9.29 -14.48
CA GLY A 85 6.29 -9.32 -15.25
C GLY A 85 7.54 -9.00 -14.45
N ALA A 86 7.46 -8.91 -13.11
CA ALA A 86 8.59 -8.75 -12.21
C ALA A 86 8.51 -9.74 -11.04
N ASP A 87 9.66 -10.03 -10.43
CA ASP A 87 9.75 -10.80 -9.17
C ASP A 87 9.64 -9.86 -7.96
N GLU A 88 8.59 -9.03 -7.96
CA GLU A 88 8.35 -7.96 -7.00
C GLU A 88 6.90 -8.04 -6.49
N ILE A 89 6.73 -8.15 -5.17
CA ILE A 89 5.43 -8.21 -4.52
C ILE A 89 5.39 -7.13 -3.45
N HIS A 90 4.54 -6.13 -3.62
CA HIS A 90 4.35 -5.07 -2.63
C HIS A 90 3.30 -5.49 -1.59
N PHE A 91 3.63 -5.33 -0.32
CA PHE A 91 2.70 -5.58 0.77
C PHE A 91 2.29 -4.27 1.43
N ASN A 92 0.98 -4.12 1.66
CA ASN A 92 0.42 -3.09 2.52
C ASN A 92 -0.33 -3.76 3.67
N LYS A 93 0.22 -3.72 4.88
CA LYS A 93 -0.40 -4.33 6.05
C LYS A 93 -0.83 -3.27 7.06
N PHE A 94 -2.03 -3.45 7.61
CA PHE A 94 -2.39 -2.84 8.86
C PHE A 94 -2.26 -3.88 9.98
N HIS A 95 -1.33 -3.63 10.90
CA HIS A 95 -1.27 -4.39 12.13
C HIS A 95 -2.45 -3.93 13.00
N LYS A 96 -3.28 -4.88 13.44
CA LYS A 96 -4.55 -4.59 14.14
C LYS A 96 -4.50 -4.89 15.64
N ASN A 97 -3.34 -5.33 16.13
CA ASN A 97 -3.14 -5.66 17.54
C ASN A 97 -3.35 -4.41 18.39
N ALA A 98 -3.88 -4.59 19.60
CA ALA A 98 -4.25 -3.49 20.49
C ALA A 98 -3.11 -2.51 20.77
N ASP A 99 -1.85 -2.96 20.67
CA ASP A 99 -0.63 -2.17 20.85
C ASP A 99 -0.01 -1.66 19.54
N GLU A 100 -0.32 -2.28 18.40
CA GLU A 100 0.32 -2.05 17.11
C GLU A 100 -0.69 -1.67 16.01
N GLN A 101 -1.59 -0.72 16.26
CA GLN A 101 -2.51 -0.18 15.23
C GLN A 101 -1.79 0.71 14.20
N VAL A 102 -0.88 0.12 13.41
CA VAL A 102 0.03 0.83 12.50
C VAL A 102 0.09 0.20 11.12
N LEU A 103 0.39 1.02 10.10
CA LEU A 103 0.66 0.53 8.75
C LEU A 103 2.13 0.10 8.62
N GLU A 104 2.38 -0.99 7.90
CA GLU A 104 3.71 -1.42 7.47
C GLU A 104 3.67 -1.80 6.00
N TYR A 105 4.55 -1.18 5.19
CA TYR A 105 4.71 -1.52 3.79
C TYR A 105 6.12 -2.06 3.53
N TRP A 106 6.22 -3.11 2.71
CA TRP A 106 7.48 -3.72 2.31
C TRP A 106 7.33 -4.39 0.94
N MET A 107 8.43 -4.91 0.42
CA MET A 107 8.47 -5.67 -0.83
C MET A 107 9.12 -7.03 -0.59
N GLU A 108 8.57 -8.07 -1.20
CA GLU A 108 9.16 -9.41 -1.23
C GLU A 108 9.36 -9.88 -2.67
N ASN A 109 10.22 -10.88 -2.84
CA ASN A 109 10.24 -11.69 -4.05
C ASN A 109 9.26 -12.88 -3.95
N SER A 110 9.11 -13.65 -5.02
CA SER A 110 8.26 -14.84 -5.08
C SER A 110 8.64 -15.96 -4.09
N LYS A 111 9.81 -15.89 -3.46
CA LYS A 111 10.25 -16.82 -2.41
C LYS A 111 9.84 -16.37 -1.00
N GLY A 112 9.21 -15.20 -0.86
CA GLY A 112 8.84 -14.61 0.43
C GLY A 112 10.00 -13.93 1.16
N GLU A 113 11.10 -13.65 0.47
CA GLU A 113 12.24 -12.93 1.05
C GLU A 113 11.99 -11.43 0.90
N ARG A 114 12.13 -10.66 2.00
CA ARG A 114 12.11 -9.20 1.92
C ARG A 114 13.29 -8.70 1.10
N ILE A 115 13.00 -7.91 0.08
CA ILE A 115 14.00 -7.34 -0.83
C ILE A 115 14.03 -5.82 -0.72
N PRO A 116 15.17 -5.15 -1.02
CA PRO A 116 15.26 -3.71 -0.97
C PRO A 116 14.28 -3.03 -1.94
N TRP A 117 13.37 -2.23 -1.41
CA TRP A 117 12.44 -1.41 -2.18
C TRP A 117 13.01 0.00 -2.36
N ASN A 118 13.40 0.32 -3.59
CA ASN A 118 14.04 1.59 -3.95
C ASN A 118 13.03 2.74 -4.17
N ALA A 119 11.86 2.69 -3.54
CA ALA A 119 10.90 3.79 -3.55
C ALA A 119 11.32 4.90 -2.56
N PRO A 120 11.06 6.18 -2.86
CA PRO A 120 11.29 7.26 -1.91
C PRO A 120 10.46 7.06 -0.64
N LYS A 121 11.14 6.95 0.51
CA LYS A 121 10.50 6.71 1.81
C LYS A 121 9.48 7.79 2.16
N SER A 122 9.79 9.05 1.82
CA SER A 122 8.91 10.21 2.04
C SER A 122 7.57 10.09 1.32
N VAL A 123 7.55 9.57 0.08
CA VAL A 123 6.32 9.34 -0.69
C VAL A 123 5.46 8.27 -0.02
N VAL A 124 6.08 7.17 0.41
CA VAL A 124 5.37 6.08 1.09
C VAL A 124 4.80 6.52 2.43
N LEU A 125 5.58 7.24 3.24
CA LEU A 125 5.13 7.80 4.51
C LEU A 125 3.99 8.82 4.32
N LYS A 126 4.04 9.63 3.26
CA LYS A 126 2.94 10.54 2.92
C LYS A 126 1.66 9.77 2.60
N ALA A 127 1.74 8.68 1.82
CA ALA A 127 0.58 7.84 1.52
C ALA A 127 -0.01 7.21 2.79
N MET A 128 0.83 6.71 3.70
CA MET A 128 0.40 6.20 5.01
C MET A 128 -0.30 7.27 5.85
N LYS A 129 0.23 8.49 5.86
CA LYS A 129 -0.38 9.63 6.56
C LYS A 129 -1.76 9.98 6.01
N ILE A 130 -1.91 10.02 4.68
CA ILE A 130 -3.23 10.26 4.04
C ILE A 130 -4.21 9.14 4.44
N THR A 131 -3.78 7.86 4.43
CA THR A 131 -4.61 6.74 4.89
C THR A 131 -5.06 6.92 6.34
N LYS A 132 -4.15 7.31 7.24
CA LYS A 132 -4.48 7.61 8.64
C LYS A 132 -5.52 8.73 8.75
N GLU A 133 -5.25 9.87 8.12
CA GLU A 133 -6.13 11.05 8.18
C GLU A 133 -7.53 10.75 7.63
N MET A 134 -7.64 9.94 6.56
CA MET A 134 -8.93 9.54 6.02
C MET A 134 -9.67 8.54 6.90
N ALA A 135 -8.95 7.62 7.56
CA ALA A 135 -9.57 6.64 8.46
C ALA A 135 -10.07 7.25 9.77
N GLU A 136 -9.41 8.31 10.23
CA GLU A 136 -9.71 8.99 11.51
C GLU A 136 -10.73 10.12 11.37
N LYS A 137 -11.07 10.54 10.15
CA LYS A 137 -12.15 11.52 9.96
C LYS A 137 -13.48 10.94 10.44
N GLU A 138 -14.15 11.68 11.32
CA GLU A 138 -15.55 11.42 11.64
C GLU A 138 -16.38 11.69 10.37
N THR A 139 -17.18 10.71 9.97
CA THR A 139 -18.27 10.95 9.02
C THR A 139 -19.44 11.49 9.83
N ASP A 140 -19.73 12.78 9.65
CA ASP A 140 -20.96 13.43 10.13
C ASP A 140 -22.23 12.70 9.66
#